data_AF-A0A821C1I2-F1
#
_entry.id   AF-A0A821C1I2-F1
#
_cell.length_a   1.000
_cell.length_b   1.000
_cell.length_c   1.000
_cell.angle_alpha   90.00
_cell.angle_beta   90.00
_cell.angle_gamma   90.00
#
_symmetry.space_group_name_H-M   'P 1'
#
loop_
_entity.id
_entity.type
_entity.pdbx_description
1 polymer ?
#
loop_
_entity_poly.entity_id
_entity_poly.type
_entity_poly.pdbx_seq_one_letter_code
_entity_poly.pdbx_strand_id
1 'polypeptide(L)'
;YKSNWFNKEIKDYFIKQIIENIYTTDSFSDEGIRMIFLNALKEIIKQEDKLLRQPFNAMCRILNLNYIFHQLDKEIIQTLLRKRFALMCIENQCSKTKHGPEHLIIVKQQLYDILFDTLCGIPRQNSFKQIDINNKQLQEFLSKSYDTAMNAIDKLAENIGTNRLTILPKEVVSFILYLLTTVLIHDRPMKLYTDFALKYRPLRDNMQIEWSKFEKKVNEDVFGHYHTMSLSVIPGYTINLGRFSCPSKLFFNTEPLWRQDIENKRINITTLMNEIKVNLDNKLKEYYGNAIPNTSSAHCLLHNTVATVLENKYANDELMNEQMIMDCMIHIGQTAGRKGNIYADYIFPYVVLIIEHYLKFRKITKNMTKPNDEELSRSYQYKIITELVASGMEYDESTNEVLFESSKLKIPHMITLDNSKIDFDNLKKRVQELYIVSRKSSNNNMSQTCLNIEIQDFIEFGYKVNADDLLPKWTQEQQNIVSSIITDIDQIEQPIKYVAGLDISFVKTNDKAVASMVIFNYETLNIVAKISVNCNMKIPYIASYLAFREAPVFMKLIDIQKEHCPHLTPQVILMDGNGVWHPRRAGIASHFSRVIPSA
;
A
#
# COMPACT_ATOMS: atom_id res chain seq x y z
N TYR A 1 -8.23 40.48 -11.26
CA TYR A 1 -8.10 41.35 -10.08
C TYR A 1 -9.05 42.54 -10.26
N LYS A 2 -10.02 42.71 -9.36
CA LYS A 2 -11.10 43.72 -9.39
C LYS A 2 -10.79 44.93 -8.47
N SER A 3 -9.67 45.63 -8.66
CA SER A 3 -9.41 46.89 -7.95
C SER A 3 -9.47 48.09 -8.91
N ASN A 4 -10.33 49.05 -8.59
CA ASN A 4 -10.57 50.30 -9.34
C ASN A 4 -9.53 51.40 -9.00
N TRP A 5 -8.39 51.04 -8.40
CA TRP A 5 -7.42 52.03 -7.88
C TRP A 5 -6.55 52.66 -8.97
N PHE A 6 -6.43 52.02 -10.12
CA PHE A 6 -5.68 52.53 -11.27
C PHE A 6 -6.58 52.57 -12.50
N ASN A 7 -6.53 53.68 -13.25
CA ASN A 7 -7.13 53.75 -14.57
C ASN A 7 -6.43 52.75 -15.52
N LYS A 8 -7.06 52.46 -16.66
CA LYS A 8 -6.55 51.46 -17.61
C LYS A 8 -5.12 51.77 -18.09
N GLU A 9 -4.83 53.03 -18.37
CA GLU A 9 -3.52 53.48 -18.86
C GLU A 9 -2.39 53.25 -17.84
N ILE A 10 -2.61 53.57 -16.56
CA ILE A 10 -1.62 53.34 -15.51
C ILE A 10 -1.41 51.83 -15.29
N LYS A 11 -2.48 51.02 -15.36
CA LYS A 11 -2.36 49.55 -15.31
C LYS A 11 -1.53 49.01 -16.46
N ASP A 12 -1.81 49.47 -17.68
CA ASP A 12 -1.09 49.05 -18.88
C ASP A 12 0.39 49.47 -18.80
N TYR A 13 0.68 50.67 -18.26
CA TYR A 13 2.05 51.12 -18.00
C TYR A 13 2.78 50.21 -16.99
N PHE A 14 2.19 49.89 -15.84
CA PHE A 14 2.82 49.01 -14.86
C PHE A 14 3.02 47.59 -15.40
N ILE A 15 2.05 47.05 -16.13
CA ILE A 15 2.18 45.76 -16.80
C ILE A 15 3.37 45.79 -17.76
N LYS A 16 3.49 46.85 -18.58
CA LYS A 16 4.62 47.04 -19.49
C LYS A 16 5.96 47.11 -18.74
N GLN A 17 6.05 47.87 -17.65
CA GLN A 17 7.28 47.96 -16.84
C GLN A 17 7.66 46.62 -16.21
N ILE A 18 6.69 45.87 -15.68
CA ILE A 18 6.91 44.54 -15.09
C ILE A 18 7.43 43.56 -16.14
N ILE A 19 6.90 43.63 -17.36
CA ILE A 19 7.22 42.68 -18.42
C ILE A 19 8.54 42.99 -19.10
N GLU A 20 8.80 44.27 -19.38
CA GLU A 20 9.94 44.70 -20.20
C GLU A 20 11.17 45.08 -19.35
N ASN A 21 11.00 45.46 -18.07
CA ASN A 21 12.08 46.07 -17.28
C ASN A 21 12.40 45.34 -15.96
N ILE A 22 11.63 44.32 -15.56
CA ILE A 22 12.02 43.45 -14.44
C ILE A 22 12.95 42.36 -14.96
N TYR A 23 14.10 42.20 -14.29
CA TYR A 23 15.04 41.13 -14.56
C TYR A 23 14.86 39.98 -13.58
N THR A 24 15.00 38.78 -14.10
CA THR A 24 15.03 37.51 -13.35
C THR A 24 16.05 36.59 -14.02
N THR A 25 16.25 35.40 -13.48
CA THR A 25 17.01 34.34 -14.14
C THR A 25 16.12 33.48 -15.04
N ASP A 26 16.71 32.83 -16.04
CA ASP A 26 16.10 31.87 -16.98
C ASP A 26 15.48 30.61 -16.34
N SER A 27 15.63 30.44 -15.04
CA SER A 27 15.34 29.22 -14.31
C SER A 27 14.60 29.44 -12.99
N PHE A 28 14.30 30.69 -12.64
CA PHE A 28 13.84 31.11 -11.30
C PHE A 28 14.70 30.57 -10.15
N SER A 29 15.97 30.27 -10.43
CA SER A 29 17.01 29.92 -9.44
C SER A 29 18.13 30.95 -9.46
N ASP A 30 18.87 31.08 -8.36
CA ASP A 30 19.94 32.07 -8.22
C ASP A 30 21.15 31.86 -9.16
N GLU A 31 21.25 30.68 -9.79
CA GLU A 31 22.37 30.28 -10.65
C GLU A 31 22.14 30.50 -12.16
N GLY A 32 21.04 31.14 -12.57
CA GLY A 32 20.66 31.25 -13.99
C GLY A 32 21.10 32.54 -14.71
N ILE A 33 20.93 32.57 -16.04
CA ILE A 33 21.29 33.74 -16.86
C ILE A 33 20.28 34.87 -16.59
N ARG A 34 20.78 36.06 -16.22
CA ARG A 34 19.96 37.26 -15.99
C ARG A 34 19.34 37.73 -17.30
N MET A 35 18.01 37.80 -17.34
CA MET A 35 17.23 38.23 -18.49
C MET A 35 15.93 38.92 -18.06
N ILE A 36 15.31 39.63 -18.99
CA ILE A 36 14.02 40.28 -18.76
C ILE A 36 12.94 39.22 -18.49
N PHE A 37 12.01 39.52 -17.59
CA PHE A 37 10.94 38.61 -17.15
C PHE A 37 10.17 37.99 -18.32
N LEU A 38 9.87 38.78 -19.36
CA LEU A 38 9.23 38.28 -20.58
C LEU A 38 10.00 37.13 -21.24
N ASN A 39 11.34 37.23 -21.31
CA ASN A 39 12.19 36.21 -21.91
C ASN A 39 12.31 34.99 -20.99
N ALA A 40 12.42 35.22 -19.68
CA ALA A 40 12.45 34.13 -18.70
C ALA A 40 11.18 33.28 -18.73
N LEU A 41 10.02 33.90 -18.93
CA LEU A 41 8.75 33.19 -19.13
C LEU A 41 8.81 32.22 -20.32
N LYS A 42 9.49 32.60 -21.40
CA LYS A 42 9.66 31.74 -22.59
C LYS A 42 10.66 30.61 -22.34
N GLU A 43 11.75 30.90 -21.65
CA GLU A 43 12.79 29.90 -21.36
C GLU A 43 12.34 28.85 -20.34
N ILE A 44 11.54 29.23 -19.32
CA ILE A 44 11.08 28.26 -18.33
C ILE A 44 10.15 27.18 -18.91
N ILE A 45 9.40 27.49 -19.98
CA ILE A 45 8.57 26.49 -20.67
C ILE A 45 9.42 25.35 -21.24
N LYS A 46 10.68 25.61 -21.61
CA LYS A 46 11.62 24.59 -22.09
C LYS A 46 12.17 23.72 -20.95
N GLN A 47 12.03 24.14 -19.70
CA GLN A 47 12.56 23.47 -18.51
C GLN A 47 11.41 22.78 -17.75
N GLU A 48 10.85 21.72 -18.35
CA GLU A 48 9.64 21.06 -17.84
C GLU A 48 9.73 20.65 -16.36
N ASP A 49 10.83 20.05 -15.90
CA ASP A 49 11.01 19.66 -14.49
C ASP A 49 10.90 20.87 -13.53
N LYS A 50 11.57 21.99 -13.86
CA LYS A 50 11.50 23.21 -13.04
C LYS A 50 10.10 23.82 -13.01
N LEU A 51 9.37 23.71 -14.11
CA LEU A 51 7.99 24.17 -14.22
C LEU A 51 7.05 23.28 -13.39
N LEU A 52 7.20 21.96 -13.44
CA LEU A 52 6.38 21.00 -12.67
C LEU A 52 6.60 21.15 -11.16
N ARG A 53 7.81 21.53 -10.70
CA ARG A 53 8.09 21.82 -9.29
C ARG A 53 7.39 23.05 -8.74
N GLN A 54 6.84 23.91 -9.59
CA GLN A 54 6.13 25.09 -9.12
C GLN A 54 4.82 24.70 -8.44
N PRO A 55 4.35 25.48 -7.44
CA PRO A 55 3.00 25.35 -6.92
C PRO A 55 1.97 25.40 -8.06
N PHE A 56 0.90 24.60 -7.97
CA PHE A 56 -0.09 24.43 -9.04
C PHE A 56 -0.59 25.78 -9.62
N ASN A 57 -0.96 26.72 -8.73
CA ASN A 57 -1.39 28.06 -9.12
C ASN A 57 -0.32 28.89 -9.83
N ALA A 58 0.94 28.77 -9.40
CA ALA A 58 2.04 29.51 -10.00
C ALA A 58 2.26 29.02 -11.43
N MET A 59 2.19 27.71 -11.66
CA MET A 59 2.26 27.12 -12.99
C MET A 59 1.11 27.58 -13.89
N CYS A 60 -0.14 27.58 -13.41
CA CYS A 60 -1.28 28.12 -14.19
C CYS A 60 -1.04 29.58 -14.61
N ARG A 61 -0.49 30.41 -13.71
CA ARG A 61 -0.16 31.81 -14.02
C ARG A 61 0.93 31.91 -15.08
N ILE A 62 2.01 31.12 -14.96
CA ILE A 62 3.11 31.10 -15.94
C ILE A 62 2.60 30.69 -17.33
N LEU A 63 1.76 29.64 -17.40
CA LEU A 63 1.16 29.19 -18.66
C LEU A 63 0.23 30.26 -19.25
N ASN A 64 -0.58 30.92 -18.42
CA ASN A 64 -1.46 32.00 -18.85
C ASN A 64 -0.69 33.19 -19.42
N LEU A 65 0.40 33.59 -18.77
CA LEU A 65 1.26 34.68 -19.26
C LEU A 65 1.94 34.30 -20.57
N ASN A 66 2.42 33.07 -20.70
CA ASN A 66 3.00 32.57 -21.94
C ASN A 66 1.98 32.52 -23.09
N TYR A 67 0.72 32.19 -22.81
CA TYR A 67 -0.34 32.29 -23.81
C TYR A 67 -0.54 33.73 -24.28
N ILE A 68 -0.69 34.67 -23.33
CA ILE A 68 -0.97 36.07 -23.62
C ILE A 68 0.17 36.72 -24.43
N PHE A 69 1.43 36.50 -24.03
CA PHE A 69 2.56 37.24 -24.58
C PHE A 69 3.34 36.49 -25.67
N HIS A 70 3.37 35.16 -25.62
CA HIS A 70 4.15 34.34 -26.56
C HIS A 70 3.28 33.46 -27.46
N GLN A 71 1.95 33.56 -27.36
CA GLN A 71 1.01 32.73 -28.13
C GLN A 71 1.32 31.24 -28.00
N LEU A 72 1.68 30.80 -26.78
CA LEU A 72 2.00 29.41 -26.50
C LEU A 72 0.84 28.49 -26.93
N ASP A 73 1.17 27.41 -27.62
CA ASP A 73 0.17 26.48 -28.15
C ASP A 73 -0.75 25.93 -27.04
N LYS A 74 -2.06 25.92 -27.31
CA LYS A 74 -3.08 25.45 -26.38
C LYS A 74 -2.88 23.98 -26.01
N GLU A 75 -2.38 23.14 -26.91
CA GLU A 75 -2.05 21.75 -26.63
C GLU A 75 -0.89 21.62 -25.65
N ILE A 76 0.15 22.45 -25.80
CA ILE A 76 1.30 22.46 -24.87
C ILE A 76 0.83 22.86 -23.47
N ILE A 77 -0.03 23.88 -23.37
CA ILE A 77 -0.64 24.31 -22.11
C ILE A 77 -1.42 23.17 -21.46
N GLN A 78 -2.26 22.48 -22.24
CA GLN A 78 -3.04 21.34 -21.73
C GLN A 78 -2.13 20.22 -21.24
N THR A 79 -1.13 19.81 -22.03
CA THR A 79 -0.18 18.75 -21.66
C THR A 79 0.54 19.08 -20.34
N LEU A 80 1.11 20.28 -20.22
CA LEU A 80 1.82 20.71 -19.03
C LEU A 80 0.90 20.77 -17.80
N LEU A 81 -0.34 21.23 -17.97
CA LEU A 81 -1.30 21.28 -16.87
C LEU A 81 -1.73 19.89 -16.40
N ARG A 82 -1.94 18.95 -17.32
CA ARG A 82 -2.27 17.55 -17.01
C ARG A 82 -1.15 16.86 -16.23
N LYS A 83 0.10 17.06 -16.66
CA LYS A 83 1.31 16.59 -15.96
C LYS A 83 1.42 17.16 -14.54
N ARG A 84 1.18 18.46 -14.37
CA ARG A 84 1.20 19.10 -13.04
C ARG A 84 0.07 18.63 -12.15
N PHE A 85 -1.11 18.38 -12.71
CA PHE A 85 -2.24 17.82 -12.00
C PHE A 85 -1.93 16.42 -11.49
N ALA A 86 -1.29 15.57 -12.31
CA ALA A 86 -0.82 14.26 -11.86
C ALA A 86 0.14 14.36 -10.67
N LEU A 87 1.14 15.25 -10.74
CA LEU A 87 2.06 15.50 -9.63
C LEU A 87 1.32 16.01 -8.38
N MET A 88 0.32 16.87 -8.53
CA MET A 88 -0.49 17.37 -7.40
C MET A 88 -1.24 16.23 -6.70
N CYS A 89 -1.81 15.28 -7.46
CA CYS A 89 -2.47 14.13 -6.89
C CYS A 89 -1.49 13.22 -6.13
N ILE A 90 -0.26 13.05 -6.65
CA ILE A 90 0.83 12.36 -5.96
C ILE A 90 1.22 13.08 -4.66
N GLU A 91 1.40 14.40 -4.70
CA GLU A 91 1.71 15.22 -3.52
C GLU A 91 0.65 15.03 -2.42
N ASN A 92 -0.63 15.01 -2.82
CA ASN A 92 -1.75 14.77 -1.90
C ASN A 92 -1.71 13.34 -1.32
N GLN A 93 -1.51 12.30 -2.15
CA GLN A 93 -1.38 10.93 -1.67
C GLN A 93 -0.22 10.80 -0.67
N CYS A 94 0.98 11.24 -1.04
CA CYS A 94 2.17 11.19 -0.19
C CYS A 94 1.98 11.98 1.11
N SER A 95 1.16 13.03 1.12
CA SER A 95 0.83 13.79 2.33
C SER A 95 -0.09 13.03 3.29
N LYS A 96 -1.05 12.28 2.75
CA LYS A 96 -2.01 11.48 3.52
C LYS A 96 -1.41 10.19 4.06
N THR A 97 -0.33 9.69 3.46
CA THR A 97 0.33 8.43 3.82
C THR A 97 1.62 8.62 4.64
N LYS A 98 1.87 9.83 5.17
CA LYS A 98 3.09 10.16 5.95
C LYS A 98 3.26 9.36 7.25
N HIS A 99 2.19 8.78 7.78
CA HIS A 99 2.16 8.20 9.12
C HIS A 99 2.39 6.68 9.17
N GLY A 100 2.42 6.01 8.01
CA GLY A 100 2.75 4.60 7.89
C GLY A 100 1.93 3.86 6.81
N PRO A 101 2.21 2.56 6.59
CA PRO A 101 1.60 1.75 5.52
C PRO A 101 0.09 1.55 5.67
N GLU A 102 -0.47 1.64 6.87
CA GLU A 102 -1.91 1.58 7.15
C GLU A 102 -2.70 2.74 6.50
N HIS A 103 -2.13 3.95 6.49
CA HIS A 103 -2.75 5.08 5.80
C HIS A 103 -2.75 4.91 4.28
N LEU A 104 -1.80 4.16 3.73
CA LEU A 104 -1.78 3.82 2.31
C LEU A 104 -2.99 2.96 1.93
N ILE A 105 -3.47 2.09 2.82
CA ILE A 105 -4.66 1.26 2.58
C ILE A 105 -5.91 2.12 2.55
N ILE A 106 -6.09 3.03 3.51
CA ILE A 106 -7.24 3.95 3.56
C ILE A 106 -7.27 4.81 2.29
N VAL A 107 -6.13 5.36 1.89
CA VAL A 107 -6.03 6.17 0.68
C VAL A 107 -6.27 5.34 -0.58
N LYS A 108 -5.75 4.09 -0.65
CA LYS A 108 -6.04 3.18 -1.77
C LYS A 108 -7.51 2.84 -1.85
N GLN A 109 -8.16 2.56 -0.71
CA GLN A 109 -9.59 2.30 -0.69
C GLN A 109 -10.37 3.51 -1.20
N GLN A 110 -10.05 4.73 -0.76
CA GLN A 110 -10.67 5.96 -1.29
C GLN A 110 -10.48 6.08 -2.81
N LEU A 111 -9.28 5.79 -3.32
CA LEU A 111 -9.00 5.84 -4.76
C LEU A 111 -9.75 4.74 -5.53
N TYR A 112 -9.86 3.53 -4.97
CA TYR A 112 -10.64 2.44 -5.52
C TYR A 112 -12.12 2.79 -5.54
N ASP A 113 -12.67 3.35 -4.48
CA ASP A 113 -14.06 3.80 -4.41
C ASP A 113 -14.36 4.84 -5.51
N ILE A 114 -13.45 5.82 -5.69
CA ILE A 114 -13.55 6.83 -6.76
C ILE A 114 -13.54 6.16 -8.14
N LEU A 115 -12.57 5.27 -8.40
CA LEU A 115 -12.41 4.56 -9.69
C LEU A 115 -13.58 3.61 -9.99
N PHE A 116 -14.06 2.93 -8.97
CA PHE A 116 -15.09 1.90 -9.03
C PHE A 116 -16.46 2.47 -9.42
N ASP A 117 -16.84 3.62 -8.83
CA ASP A 117 -18.09 4.33 -9.15
C ASP A 117 -18.22 4.65 -10.67
N THR A 118 -17.11 4.63 -11.43
CA THR A 118 -17.09 4.96 -12.87
C THR A 118 -16.77 3.80 -13.78
N LEU A 119 -15.93 2.86 -13.36
CA LEU A 119 -15.43 1.80 -14.25
C LEU A 119 -16.30 0.54 -14.24
N CYS A 120 -17.12 0.30 -13.21
CA CYS A 120 -17.91 -0.95 -13.12
C CYS A 120 -19.40 -0.80 -12.73
N GLY A 121 -19.92 0.43 -12.56
CA GLY A 121 -21.26 0.82 -12.01
C GLY A 121 -22.46 -0.16 -12.02
N ILE A 122 -22.88 -0.74 -10.88
CA ILE A 122 -24.29 -0.97 -10.51
C ILE A 122 -24.78 0.38 -9.98
N PRO A 123 -25.86 0.94 -10.57
CA PRO A 123 -26.37 2.22 -10.13
C PRO A 123 -26.87 2.13 -8.68
N ARG A 124 -26.25 2.90 -7.78
CA ARG A 124 -26.98 3.41 -6.61
C ARG A 124 -28.17 4.18 -7.15
N GLN A 125 -29.36 3.96 -6.58
CA GLN A 125 -30.56 4.73 -6.90
C GLN A 125 -30.18 6.22 -7.00
N ASN A 126 -30.26 6.76 -8.23
CA ASN A 126 -30.04 8.16 -8.62
C ASN A 126 -28.62 8.77 -8.70
N SER A 127 -27.60 8.12 -9.27
CA SER A 127 -26.59 8.92 -10.02
C SER A 127 -25.69 8.13 -10.96
N PHE A 128 -25.78 8.39 -12.27
CA PHE A 128 -24.64 8.22 -13.18
C PHE A 128 -23.60 9.30 -12.83
N LYS A 129 -22.64 9.03 -11.94
CA LYS A 129 -21.52 9.96 -11.70
C LYS A 129 -20.37 9.56 -12.61
N GLN A 130 -20.13 10.34 -13.68
CA GLN A 130 -18.84 10.30 -14.37
C GLN A 130 -17.74 10.72 -13.38
N ILE A 131 -16.61 10.00 -13.30
CA ILE A 131 -15.35 10.60 -12.83
C ILE A 131 -15.00 11.68 -13.82
N ASP A 132 -15.41 12.89 -13.53
CA ASP A 132 -14.78 14.08 -14.08
C ASP A 132 -14.09 14.81 -12.92
N ILE A 133 -13.48 15.94 -13.25
CA ILE A 133 -12.82 16.77 -12.25
C ILE A 133 -13.79 17.34 -11.20
N ASN A 134 -15.11 17.26 -11.41
CA ASN A 134 -16.15 17.73 -10.49
C ASN A 134 -16.68 16.62 -9.57
N ASN A 135 -16.12 15.41 -9.63
CA ASN A 135 -16.51 14.31 -8.73
C ASN A 135 -16.32 14.71 -7.25
N LYS A 136 -17.37 14.55 -6.44
CA LYS A 136 -17.37 14.95 -5.03
C LYS A 136 -16.34 14.19 -4.18
N GLN A 137 -16.15 12.89 -4.42
CA GLN A 137 -15.15 12.10 -3.70
C GLN A 137 -13.72 12.51 -4.13
N LEU A 138 -13.52 12.90 -5.39
CA LEU A 138 -12.26 13.50 -5.84
C LEU A 138 -11.99 14.85 -5.16
N GLN A 139 -13.02 15.69 -5.00
CA GLN A 139 -12.93 16.94 -4.25
C GLN A 139 -12.53 16.69 -2.79
N GLU A 140 -13.15 15.71 -2.12
CA GLU A 140 -12.78 15.30 -0.76
C GLU A 140 -11.36 14.73 -0.70
N PHE A 141 -10.93 13.99 -1.74
CA PHE A 141 -9.58 13.47 -1.85
C PHE A 141 -8.53 14.59 -1.95
N LEU A 142 -8.77 15.62 -2.75
CA LEU A 142 -7.83 16.74 -2.95
C LEU A 142 -7.95 17.82 -1.87
N SER A 143 -9.05 17.83 -1.11
CA SER A 143 -9.28 18.68 0.07
C SER A 143 -8.92 20.16 -0.17
N LYS A 144 -8.06 20.75 0.68
CA LYS A 144 -7.64 22.17 0.65
C LYS A 144 -7.03 22.61 -0.69
N SER A 145 -6.51 21.67 -1.49
CA SER A 145 -5.87 21.96 -2.77
C SER A 145 -6.89 22.10 -3.91
N TYR A 146 -8.11 21.55 -3.76
CA TYR A 146 -9.10 21.43 -4.84
C TYR A 146 -9.60 22.79 -5.34
N ASP A 147 -10.26 23.58 -4.48
CA ASP A 147 -10.92 24.83 -4.89
C ASP A 147 -9.90 25.81 -5.48
N THR A 148 -8.72 25.86 -4.87
CA THR A 148 -7.62 26.71 -5.29
C THR A 148 -7.13 26.33 -6.69
N ALA A 149 -6.94 25.04 -6.95
CA ALA A 149 -6.55 24.53 -8.26
C ALA A 149 -7.66 24.76 -9.31
N MET A 150 -8.92 24.42 -9.01
CA MET A 150 -10.04 24.58 -9.95
C MET A 150 -10.20 26.04 -10.39
N ASN A 151 -10.18 26.97 -9.44
CA ASN A 151 -10.24 28.41 -9.75
C ASN A 151 -9.08 28.89 -10.64
N ALA A 152 -7.90 28.28 -10.52
CA ALA A 152 -6.76 28.61 -11.37
C ALA A 152 -6.91 28.02 -12.78
N ILE A 153 -7.44 26.80 -12.89
CA ILE A 153 -7.74 26.14 -14.17
C ILE A 153 -8.82 26.91 -14.92
N ASP A 154 -9.91 27.30 -14.26
CA ASP A 154 -11.01 28.03 -14.90
C ASP A 154 -10.55 29.34 -15.52
N LYS A 155 -9.75 30.12 -14.79
CA LYS A 155 -9.21 31.39 -15.28
C LYS A 155 -8.31 31.21 -16.50
N LEU A 156 -7.47 30.16 -16.48
CA LEU A 156 -6.62 29.83 -17.62
C LEU A 156 -7.48 29.35 -18.80
N ALA A 157 -8.48 28.49 -18.54
CA ALA A 157 -9.36 27.92 -19.54
C ALA A 157 -10.18 29.00 -20.26
N GLU A 158 -10.73 29.96 -19.51
CA GLU A 158 -11.45 31.12 -20.03
C GLU A 158 -10.57 31.92 -21.01
N ASN A 159 -9.33 32.22 -20.61
CA ASN A 159 -8.41 33.00 -21.45
C ASN A 159 -8.01 32.29 -22.74
N ILE A 160 -7.83 30.96 -22.71
CA ILE A 160 -7.47 30.17 -23.90
C ILE A 160 -8.71 29.71 -24.70
N GLY A 161 -9.92 30.13 -24.32
CA GLY A 161 -11.17 29.80 -25.01
C GLY A 161 -11.54 28.32 -24.92
N THR A 162 -11.38 27.71 -23.75
CA THR A 162 -11.76 26.32 -23.47
C THR A 162 -12.43 26.20 -22.10
N ASN A 163 -12.63 24.99 -21.59
CA ASN A 163 -13.15 24.75 -20.25
C ASN A 163 -12.29 23.70 -19.51
N ARG A 164 -12.50 23.61 -18.19
CA ARG A 164 -11.73 22.68 -17.34
C ARG A 164 -11.88 21.21 -17.74
N LEU A 165 -13.04 20.81 -18.26
CA LEU A 165 -13.32 19.43 -18.68
C LEU A 165 -12.56 19.06 -19.96
N THR A 166 -12.29 20.02 -20.83
CA THR A 166 -11.41 19.81 -22.00
C THR A 166 -9.95 19.66 -21.57
N ILE A 167 -9.51 20.44 -20.57
CA ILE A 167 -8.13 20.38 -20.11
C ILE A 167 -7.88 19.11 -19.29
N LEU A 168 -8.78 18.76 -18.38
CA LEU A 168 -8.72 17.57 -17.54
C LEU A 168 -9.97 16.71 -17.79
N PRO A 169 -10.00 16.01 -18.93
CA PRO A 169 -11.12 15.15 -19.26
C PRO A 169 -11.11 13.91 -18.35
N LYS A 170 -12.26 13.24 -18.28
CA LYS A 170 -12.46 12.06 -17.42
C LYS A 170 -11.38 11.00 -17.60
N GLU A 171 -10.87 10.86 -18.83
CA GLU A 171 -9.87 9.88 -19.21
C GLU A 171 -8.56 10.13 -18.46
N VAL A 172 -8.12 11.39 -18.47
CA VAL A 172 -6.90 11.84 -17.80
C VAL A 172 -7.02 11.73 -16.29
N VAL A 173 -8.15 12.18 -15.74
CA VAL A 173 -8.41 12.09 -14.29
C VAL A 173 -8.39 10.64 -13.84
N SER A 174 -9.09 9.76 -14.55
CA SER A 174 -9.16 8.32 -14.22
C SER A 174 -7.80 7.65 -14.33
N PHE A 175 -7.02 7.97 -15.36
CA PHE A 175 -5.66 7.44 -15.51
C PHE A 175 -4.73 7.84 -14.36
N ILE A 176 -4.77 9.11 -13.95
CA ILE A 176 -3.99 9.58 -12.81
C ILE A 176 -4.39 8.82 -11.55
N LEU A 177 -5.69 8.68 -11.28
CA LEU A 177 -6.19 7.94 -10.12
C LEU A 177 -5.73 6.49 -10.14
N TYR A 178 -5.81 5.81 -11.28
CA TYR A 178 -5.30 4.46 -11.46
C TYR A 178 -3.81 4.36 -11.10
N LEU A 179 -2.96 5.29 -11.58
CA LEU A 179 -1.54 5.28 -11.25
C LEU A 179 -1.30 5.34 -9.74
N LEU A 180 -2.04 6.19 -9.02
CA LEU A 180 -1.93 6.32 -7.57
C LEU A 180 -2.27 5.02 -6.83
N THR A 181 -3.15 4.17 -7.38
CA THR A 181 -3.45 2.85 -6.78
C THR A 181 -2.28 1.86 -6.88
N THR A 182 -1.40 2.04 -7.87
CA THR A 182 -0.24 1.15 -8.10
C THR A 182 0.93 1.42 -7.15
N VAL A 183 0.87 2.48 -6.35
CA VAL A 183 1.92 2.85 -5.38
C VAL A 183 1.98 1.81 -4.26
N LEU A 184 3.11 1.13 -4.10
CA LEU A 184 3.28 0.09 -3.07
C LEU A 184 3.99 0.60 -1.80
N ILE A 185 4.81 1.64 -1.93
CA ILE A 185 5.65 2.16 -0.85
C ILE A 185 5.60 3.70 -0.91
N HIS A 186 5.71 4.35 0.25
CA HIS A 186 5.87 5.81 0.32
C HIS A 186 7.21 6.22 -0.30
N ASP A 187 7.18 7.17 -1.23
CA ASP A 187 8.38 7.79 -1.80
C ASP A 187 8.19 9.31 -1.99
N ARG A 188 9.28 10.01 -2.32
CA ARG A 188 9.25 11.45 -2.64
C ARG A 188 8.35 11.70 -3.86
N PRO A 189 7.45 12.70 -3.82
CA PRO A 189 6.48 12.95 -4.89
C PRO A 189 7.08 13.03 -6.30
N MET A 190 8.19 13.77 -6.44
CA MET A 190 8.84 13.92 -7.74
C MET A 190 9.47 12.61 -8.23
N LYS A 191 10.05 11.81 -7.34
CA LYS A 191 10.60 10.50 -7.72
C LYS A 191 9.49 9.60 -8.23
N LEU A 192 8.37 9.52 -7.52
CA LEU A 192 7.22 8.74 -7.94
C LEU A 192 6.64 9.20 -9.29
N TYR A 193 6.54 10.52 -9.50
CA TYR A 193 6.13 11.08 -10.78
C TYR A 193 7.10 10.69 -11.90
N THR A 194 8.40 10.81 -11.68
CA THR A 194 9.43 10.41 -12.65
C THR A 194 9.34 8.91 -12.96
N ASP A 195 9.18 8.07 -11.95
CA ASP A 195 9.03 6.62 -12.12
C ASP A 195 7.79 6.29 -12.96
N PHE A 196 6.67 6.99 -12.71
CA PHE A 196 5.47 6.85 -13.53
C PHE A 196 5.65 7.39 -14.95
N ALA A 197 6.34 8.50 -15.15
CA ALA A 197 6.62 9.04 -16.48
C ALA A 197 7.54 8.12 -17.29
N LEU A 198 8.50 7.45 -16.64
CA LEU A 198 9.36 6.44 -17.25
C LEU A 198 8.56 5.19 -17.63
N LYS A 199 7.66 4.75 -16.75
CA LYS A 199 6.87 3.52 -16.92
C LYS A 199 5.68 3.69 -17.87
N TYR A 200 5.04 4.86 -17.88
CA TYR A 200 3.77 5.08 -18.57
C TYR A 200 3.84 6.24 -19.57
N ARG A 201 3.71 5.89 -20.85
CA ARG A 201 3.73 6.82 -21.98
C ARG A 201 2.81 8.04 -21.84
N PRO A 202 1.56 7.95 -21.33
CA PRO A 202 0.70 9.13 -21.19
C PRO A 202 1.28 10.23 -20.28
N LEU A 203 2.09 9.91 -19.27
CA LEU A 203 2.74 10.96 -18.46
C LEU A 203 3.98 11.58 -19.12
N ARG A 204 4.57 10.87 -20.09
CA ARG A 204 5.74 11.34 -20.84
C ARG A 204 5.33 12.25 -22.00
N ASP A 205 4.33 11.82 -22.76
CA ASP A 205 3.87 12.47 -23.99
C ASP A 205 2.64 13.39 -23.71
N ASN A 206 1.85 13.76 -24.73
CA ASN A 206 0.68 14.67 -24.63
C ASN A 206 -0.51 14.16 -23.79
N MET A 207 -0.31 13.15 -22.93
CA MET A 207 -1.32 12.52 -22.08
C MET A 207 -2.60 12.16 -22.84
N GLN A 208 -2.40 11.60 -24.04
CA GLN A 208 -3.45 10.97 -24.83
C GLN A 208 -3.66 9.55 -24.34
N ILE A 209 -4.89 9.24 -23.97
CA ILE A 209 -5.28 7.95 -23.38
C ILE A 209 -6.29 7.31 -24.32
N GLU A 210 -5.92 6.15 -24.86
CA GLU A 210 -6.86 5.32 -25.60
C GLU A 210 -7.80 4.66 -24.59
N TRP A 211 -8.98 5.26 -24.43
CA TRP A 211 -9.88 4.96 -23.32
C TRP A 211 -10.23 3.47 -23.22
N SER A 212 -10.49 2.80 -24.34
CA SER A 212 -10.80 1.36 -24.38
C SER A 212 -9.65 0.49 -23.84
N LYS A 213 -8.39 0.79 -24.20
CA LYS A 213 -7.22 0.06 -23.69
C LYS A 213 -6.96 0.38 -22.22
N PHE A 214 -7.18 1.63 -21.82
CA PHE A 214 -7.01 2.04 -20.44
C PHE A 214 -8.05 1.39 -19.53
N GLU A 215 -9.33 1.46 -19.89
CA GLU A 215 -10.43 0.82 -19.17
C GLU A 215 -10.19 -0.68 -19.01
N LYS A 216 -9.78 -1.35 -20.11
CA LYS A 216 -9.37 -2.75 -20.06
C LYS A 216 -8.21 -2.98 -19.07
N LYS A 217 -7.18 -2.15 -19.12
CA LYS A 217 -6.01 -2.25 -18.23
C LYS A 217 -6.34 -1.97 -16.76
N VAL A 218 -7.20 -1.01 -16.45
CA VAL A 218 -7.64 -0.78 -15.06
C VAL A 218 -8.48 -1.96 -14.57
N ASN A 219 -9.36 -2.47 -15.41
CA ASN A 219 -10.10 -3.70 -15.11
C ASN A 219 -9.15 -4.89 -14.89
N GLU A 220 -8.07 -5.01 -15.66
CA GLU A 220 -7.03 -6.04 -15.47
C GLU A 220 -6.22 -5.85 -14.17
N ASP A 221 -5.74 -4.64 -13.89
CA ASP A 221 -4.76 -4.34 -12.83
C ASP A 221 -5.39 -4.01 -11.45
N VAL A 222 -6.58 -3.42 -11.42
CA VAL A 222 -7.26 -2.92 -10.20
C VAL A 222 -8.41 -3.82 -9.79
N PHE A 223 -9.23 -4.23 -10.76
CA PHE A 223 -10.39 -5.08 -10.50
C PHE A 223 -10.13 -6.56 -10.81
N GLY A 224 -8.95 -6.87 -11.36
CA GLY A 224 -8.44 -8.19 -11.66
C GLY A 224 -8.89 -8.73 -13.02
N HIS A 225 -7.92 -9.05 -13.87
CA HIS A 225 -7.94 -10.33 -14.59
C HIS A 225 -6.99 -11.26 -13.84
N TYR A 226 -7.50 -12.40 -13.42
CA TYR A 226 -6.65 -13.44 -12.86
C TYR A 226 -5.69 -13.92 -13.97
N HIS A 227 -4.45 -14.26 -13.59
CA HIS A 227 -3.24 -14.58 -14.41
C HIS A 227 -2.41 -13.34 -14.82
N THR A 228 -1.09 -13.23 -14.61
CA THR A 228 0.02 -14.15 -14.28
C THR A 228 1.04 -13.41 -13.40
N MET A 229 0.77 -13.29 -12.10
CA MET A 229 1.83 -13.17 -11.10
C MET A 229 1.83 -14.43 -10.26
N SER A 230 3.03 -14.92 -9.93
CA SER A 230 3.29 -15.85 -8.86
C SER A 230 3.01 -15.22 -7.49
N LEU A 231 1.82 -14.64 -7.33
CA LEU A 231 1.24 -14.21 -6.06
C LEU A 231 -0.01 -15.07 -5.81
N SER A 232 0.14 -15.88 -4.78
CA SER A 232 -0.75 -16.89 -4.22
C SER A 232 -2.03 -16.33 -3.58
N VAL A 233 -2.77 -15.42 -4.24
CA VAL A 233 -3.99 -14.86 -3.65
C VAL A 233 -5.14 -14.83 -4.65
N ILE A 234 -6.10 -15.70 -4.36
CA ILE A 234 -7.45 -15.69 -4.93
C ILE A 234 -8.29 -14.77 -4.05
N PRO A 235 -9.08 -13.87 -4.63
CA PRO A 235 -10.12 -13.14 -3.92
C PRO A 235 -11.00 -14.10 -3.11
N GLY A 236 -11.26 -13.74 -1.85
CA GLY A 236 -11.94 -14.59 -0.87
C GLY A 236 -13.38 -15.02 -1.21
N TYR A 237 -13.90 -14.66 -2.38
CA TYR A 237 -15.23 -15.06 -2.84
C TYR A 237 -15.21 -16.30 -3.76
N THR A 238 -14.08 -16.63 -4.40
CA THR A 238 -13.99 -17.69 -5.43
C THR A 238 -13.83 -19.08 -4.83
N ILE A 239 -13.51 -19.17 -3.54
CA ILE A 239 -13.28 -20.45 -2.86
C ILE A 239 -14.11 -20.49 -1.60
N ASN A 240 -15.36 -20.95 -1.74
CA ASN A 240 -15.93 -21.73 -0.65
C ASN A 240 -16.94 -22.76 -1.16
N LEU A 241 -16.59 -24.03 -0.97
CA LEU A 241 -17.42 -25.23 -1.14
C LEU A 241 -18.31 -25.48 0.11
N GLY A 242 -18.78 -24.43 0.81
CA GLY A 242 -19.39 -24.56 2.14
C GLY A 242 -20.45 -23.51 2.54
N ARG A 243 -21.20 -23.85 3.60
CA ARG A 243 -22.62 -23.53 3.95
C ARG A 243 -23.13 -22.07 3.98
N PHE A 244 -22.30 -21.02 3.87
CA PHE A 244 -22.77 -19.62 3.95
C PHE A 244 -22.06 -18.65 2.99
N SER A 245 -22.01 -18.98 1.68
CA SER A 245 -21.40 -18.13 0.64
C SER A 245 -22.37 -17.14 -0.05
N CYS A 246 -21.93 -15.88 -0.19
CA CYS A 246 -22.50 -14.73 -0.96
C CYS A 246 -22.45 -14.96 -2.49
N PRO A 247 -23.21 -14.24 -3.35
CA PRO A 247 -24.33 -14.86 -4.08
C PRO A 247 -24.33 -14.43 -5.56
N SER A 248 -23.60 -15.14 -6.42
CA SER A 248 -23.80 -15.14 -7.88
C SER A 248 -22.63 -15.86 -8.53
N LYS A 249 -22.95 -16.76 -9.47
CA LYS A 249 -21.98 -17.71 -10.05
C LYS A 249 -22.20 -17.89 -11.53
N LEU A 250 -22.80 -16.89 -12.18
CA LEU A 250 -22.96 -16.93 -13.63
C LEU A 250 -21.62 -16.76 -14.33
N PHE A 251 -20.58 -16.25 -13.66
CA PHE A 251 -19.27 -16.01 -14.27
C PHE A 251 -18.11 -16.59 -13.46
N PHE A 252 -17.05 -17.02 -14.16
CA PHE A 252 -15.70 -17.20 -13.60
C PHE A 252 -14.83 -16.10 -14.19
N ASN A 253 -14.45 -15.14 -13.34
CA ASN A 253 -13.92 -13.83 -13.77
C ASN A 253 -14.96 -13.08 -14.61
N THR A 254 -14.78 -13.06 -15.93
CA THR A 254 -15.68 -12.47 -16.93
C THR A 254 -16.26 -13.52 -17.87
N GLU A 255 -15.82 -14.78 -17.76
CA GLU A 255 -16.30 -15.86 -18.62
C GLU A 255 -17.64 -16.38 -18.09
N PRO A 256 -18.67 -16.46 -18.95
CA PRO A 256 -19.92 -17.08 -18.55
C PRO A 256 -19.68 -18.55 -18.23
N LEU A 257 -20.20 -18.99 -17.09
CA LEU A 257 -20.21 -20.39 -16.65
C LEU A 257 -21.39 -21.17 -17.22
N TRP A 258 -22.18 -20.55 -18.09
CA TRP A 258 -23.28 -21.15 -18.84
C TRP A 258 -22.94 -21.24 -20.34
N ARG A 259 -23.53 -22.20 -21.03
CA ARG A 259 -23.41 -22.39 -22.49
C ARG A 259 -24.18 -21.31 -23.27
N GLN A 260 -23.59 -20.78 -24.35
CA GLN A 260 -24.17 -19.65 -25.08
C GLN A 260 -25.50 -19.97 -25.81
N ASP A 261 -25.80 -21.24 -26.05
CA ASP A 261 -26.99 -21.68 -26.80
C ASP A 261 -28.30 -21.60 -26.01
N ILE A 262 -28.27 -21.19 -24.72
CA ILE A 262 -29.47 -20.98 -23.90
C ILE A 262 -30.07 -19.57 -24.06
N GLU A 263 -29.41 -18.67 -24.80
CA GLU A 263 -29.91 -17.31 -25.02
C GLU A 263 -31.31 -17.32 -25.65
N ASN A 264 -32.21 -16.52 -25.07
CA ASN A 264 -33.62 -16.40 -25.42
C ASN A 264 -34.42 -17.71 -25.32
N LYS A 265 -33.95 -18.70 -24.54
CA LYS A 265 -34.66 -19.97 -24.29
C LYS A 265 -35.08 -20.07 -22.83
N ARG A 266 -36.12 -20.86 -22.56
CA ARG A 266 -36.45 -21.29 -21.20
C ARG A 266 -35.49 -22.40 -20.78
N ILE A 267 -34.92 -22.25 -19.58
CA ILE A 267 -34.05 -23.26 -18.98
C ILE A 267 -34.50 -23.54 -17.55
N ASN A 268 -34.57 -24.81 -17.19
CA ASN A 268 -34.82 -25.22 -15.81
C ASN A 268 -33.65 -24.81 -14.91
N ILE A 269 -33.96 -24.17 -13.79
CA ILE A 269 -32.97 -23.63 -12.83
C ILE A 269 -32.03 -24.73 -12.30
N THR A 270 -32.55 -25.94 -12.08
CA THR A 270 -31.75 -27.06 -11.59
C THR A 270 -30.68 -27.47 -12.59
N THR A 271 -31.04 -27.48 -13.88
CA THR A 271 -30.13 -27.79 -14.98
C THR A 271 -29.04 -26.72 -15.10
N LEU A 272 -29.43 -25.44 -15.11
CA LEU A 272 -28.50 -24.31 -15.17
C LEU A 272 -27.51 -24.31 -13.99
N MET A 273 -27.99 -24.59 -12.78
CA MET A 273 -27.16 -24.67 -11.58
C MET A 273 -26.08 -25.76 -11.67
N ASN A 274 -26.46 -26.97 -12.10
CA ASN A 274 -25.53 -28.08 -12.21
C ASN A 274 -24.46 -27.80 -13.25
N GLU A 275 -24.84 -27.18 -14.37
CA GLU A 275 -23.93 -26.77 -15.43
C GLU A 275 -22.89 -25.75 -14.93
N ILE A 276 -23.35 -24.68 -14.27
CA ILE A 276 -22.48 -23.67 -13.65
C ILE A 276 -21.46 -24.30 -12.70
N LYS A 277 -21.91 -25.26 -11.87
CA LYS A 277 -21.05 -25.93 -10.89
C LYS A 277 -19.95 -26.76 -11.56
N VAL A 278 -20.31 -27.54 -12.57
CA VAL A 278 -19.35 -28.37 -13.31
C VAL A 278 -18.33 -27.49 -14.05
N ASN A 279 -18.79 -26.42 -14.69
CA ASN A 279 -17.92 -25.50 -15.42
C ASN A 279 -16.97 -24.75 -14.48
N LEU A 280 -17.45 -24.34 -13.30
CA LEU A 280 -16.62 -23.73 -12.26
C LEU A 280 -15.53 -24.69 -11.76
N ASP A 281 -15.90 -25.95 -11.46
CA ASP A 281 -14.95 -26.96 -10.99
C ASP A 281 -13.87 -27.27 -12.05
N ASN A 282 -14.25 -27.32 -13.33
CA ASN A 282 -13.32 -27.51 -14.43
C ASN A 282 -12.37 -26.32 -14.58
N LYS A 283 -12.89 -25.09 -14.49
CA LYS A 283 -12.07 -23.86 -14.54
C LYS A 283 -11.10 -23.77 -13.37
N LEU A 284 -11.52 -24.15 -12.16
CA LEU A 284 -10.65 -24.21 -10.99
C LEU A 284 -9.56 -25.28 -11.15
N LYS A 285 -9.89 -26.45 -11.70
CA LYS A 285 -8.91 -27.52 -12.00
C LYS A 285 -7.89 -27.09 -13.05
N GLU A 286 -8.34 -26.43 -14.11
CA GLU A 286 -7.48 -25.85 -15.15
C GLU A 286 -6.50 -24.83 -14.53
N TYR A 287 -6.97 -24.00 -13.62
CA TYR A 287 -6.18 -22.94 -12.99
C TYR A 287 -5.17 -23.41 -11.95
N TYR A 288 -5.56 -24.36 -11.08
CA TYR A 288 -4.78 -24.73 -9.90
C TYR A 288 -4.14 -26.11 -9.98
N GLY A 289 -4.46 -26.94 -10.97
CA GLY A 289 -3.97 -28.31 -11.05
C GLY A 289 -4.26 -29.10 -9.76
N ASN A 290 -3.25 -29.72 -9.16
CA ASN A 290 -3.39 -30.44 -7.87
C ASN A 290 -3.42 -29.51 -6.64
N ALA A 291 -3.20 -28.20 -6.81
CA ALA A 291 -3.16 -27.20 -5.75
C ALA A 291 -4.50 -26.46 -5.55
N ILE A 292 -5.60 -26.99 -6.10
CA ILE A 292 -6.94 -26.44 -5.91
C ILE A 292 -7.19 -26.27 -4.41
N PRO A 293 -7.54 -25.05 -3.96
CA PRO A 293 -7.85 -24.82 -2.57
C PRO A 293 -9.02 -25.68 -2.13
N ASN A 294 -8.69 -26.79 -1.47
CA ASN A 294 -9.67 -27.68 -0.87
C ASN A 294 -10.03 -27.18 0.53
N THR A 295 -10.93 -27.87 1.22
CA THR A 295 -11.32 -27.59 2.61
C THR A 295 -10.13 -27.52 3.57
N SER A 296 -8.99 -28.08 3.19
CA SER A 296 -7.72 -28.08 3.93
C SER A 296 -6.79 -26.92 3.58
N SER A 297 -7.09 -26.03 2.64
CA SER A 297 -6.19 -24.93 2.28
C SER A 297 -6.12 -23.85 3.38
N ALA A 298 -4.99 -23.13 3.46
CA ALA A 298 -4.83 -22.02 4.42
C ALA A 298 -5.89 -20.92 4.21
N HIS A 299 -6.24 -20.67 2.96
CA HIS A 299 -7.26 -19.72 2.54
C HIS A 299 -8.68 -20.14 2.99
N CYS A 300 -9.10 -21.38 2.70
CA CYS A 300 -10.40 -21.90 3.16
C CYS A 300 -10.49 -21.91 4.68
N LEU A 301 -9.39 -22.25 5.37
CA LEU A 301 -9.34 -22.26 6.82
C LEU A 301 -9.53 -20.87 7.42
N LEU A 302 -8.94 -19.83 6.81
CA LEU A 302 -9.12 -18.43 7.22
C LEU A 302 -10.59 -18.03 7.14
N HIS A 303 -11.24 -18.29 6.00
CA HIS A 303 -12.66 -18.02 5.79
C HIS A 303 -13.56 -18.80 6.76
N ASN A 304 -13.31 -20.09 6.95
CA ASN A 304 -14.09 -20.92 7.87
C ASN A 304 -13.94 -20.46 9.32
N THR A 305 -12.74 -20.03 9.71
CA THR A 305 -12.48 -19.53 11.06
C THR A 305 -13.26 -18.24 11.32
N VAL A 306 -13.20 -17.29 10.38
CA VAL A 306 -13.98 -16.04 10.49
C VAL A 306 -15.48 -16.33 10.53
N ALA A 307 -16.00 -17.15 9.60
CA ALA A 307 -17.41 -17.52 9.57
C ALA A 307 -17.85 -18.18 10.88
N THR A 308 -17.06 -19.13 11.40
CA THR A 308 -17.36 -19.82 12.67
C THR A 308 -17.47 -18.84 13.84
N VAL A 309 -16.54 -17.88 13.95
CA VAL A 309 -16.59 -16.85 15.00
C VAL A 309 -17.85 -15.99 14.87
N LEU A 310 -18.14 -15.54 13.65
CA LEU A 310 -19.29 -14.65 13.41
C LEU A 310 -20.64 -15.36 13.58
N GLU A 311 -20.73 -16.65 13.26
CA GLU A 311 -21.94 -17.47 13.47
C GLU A 311 -22.17 -17.77 14.93
N ASN A 312 -21.13 -18.12 15.67
CA ASN A 312 -21.28 -18.56 17.04
C ASN A 312 -21.43 -17.40 18.01
N LYS A 313 -20.68 -16.31 17.80
CA LYS A 313 -20.61 -15.21 18.77
C LYS A 313 -21.38 -13.96 18.35
N TYR A 314 -21.59 -13.79 17.05
CA TYR A 314 -22.15 -12.55 16.49
C TYR A 314 -23.36 -12.80 15.60
N ALA A 315 -24.11 -13.89 15.80
CA ALA A 315 -25.16 -14.35 14.87
C ALA A 315 -26.17 -13.25 14.44
N ASN A 316 -26.48 -12.32 15.34
CA ASN A 316 -27.57 -11.36 15.17
C ASN A 316 -27.10 -9.96 14.72
N ASP A 317 -25.82 -9.66 14.84
CA ASP A 317 -25.25 -8.36 14.50
C ASP A 317 -25.32 -8.07 12.99
N GLU A 318 -25.28 -6.80 12.58
CA GLU A 318 -25.34 -6.43 11.16
C GLU A 318 -24.17 -5.56 10.69
N LEU A 319 -23.43 -5.00 11.65
CA LEU A 319 -22.35 -4.07 11.39
C LEU A 319 -21.09 -4.61 12.03
N MET A 320 -19.98 -4.48 11.31
CA MET A 320 -18.68 -4.84 11.82
C MET A 320 -18.34 -3.95 13.01
N ASN A 321 -17.85 -4.56 14.08
CA ASN A 321 -17.34 -3.86 15.24
C ASN A 321 -15.94 -4.37 15.60
N GLU A 322 -15.23 -3.60 16.43
CA GLU A 322 -13.88 -3.93 16.86
C GLU A 322 -13.79 -5.31 17.52
N GLN A 323 -14.76 -5.69 18.34
CA GLN A 323 -14.73 -6.94 19.10
C GLN A 323 -14.85 -8.17 18.17
N MET A 324 -15.59 -8.06 17.06
CA MET A 324 -15.63 -9.09 16.02
C MET A 324 -14.26 -9.33 15.39
N ILE A 325 -13.55 -8.24 15.04
CA ILE A 325 -12.22 -8.32 14.44
C ILE A 325 -11.26 -8.97 15.44
N MET A 326 -11.30 -8.55 16.70
CA MET A 326 -10.50 -9.12 17.78
C MET A 326 -10.74 -10.63 17.93
N ASP A 327 -11.99 -11.06 18.02
CA ASP A 327 -12.32 -12.46 18.24
C ASP A 327 -11.95 -13.36 17.05
N CYS A 328 -12.10 -12.85 15.83
CA CYS A 328 -11.63 -13.52 14.62
C CYS A 328 -10.10 -13.67 14.64
N MET A 329 -9.37 -12.61 14.96
CA MET A 329 -7.90 -12.65 15.07
C MET A 329 -7.42 -13.61 16.16
N ILE A 330 -8.12 -13.66 17.31
CA ILE A 330 -7.83 -14.61 18.40
C ILE A 330 -8.02 -16.06 17.93
N HIS A 331 -9.15 -16.37 17.29
CA HIS A 331 -9.43 -17.74 16.81
C HIS A 331 -8.51 -18.16 15.67
N ILE A 332 -8.19 -17.24 14.76
CA ILE A 332 -7.18 -17.48 13.72
C ILE A 332 -5.85 -17.78 14.39
N GLY A 333 -5.48 -17.03 15.42
CA GLY A 333 -4.27 -17.23 16.18
C GLY A 333 -4.13 -18.59 16.88
N GLN A 334 -5.26 -19.17 17.33
CA GLN A 334 -5.34 -20.50 17.94
C GLN A 334 -5.08 -21.65 16.97
N THR A 335 -5.03 -21.39 15.65
CA THR A 335 -4.67 -22.41 14.64
C THR A 335 -3.17 -22.74 14.62
N ALA A 336 -2.38 -22.12 15.49
CA ALA A 336 -0.96 -22.41 15.79
C ALA A 336 -0.03 -22.39 14.56
N GLY A 337 -0.32 -21.55 13.55
CA GLY A 337 0.58 -21.32 12.42
C GLY A 337 0.82 -22.53 11.51
N ARG A 338 0.03 -23.62 11.62
CA ARG A 338 0.21 -24.87 10.86
C ARG A 338 0.24 -24.69 9.32
N LYS A 339 -0.08 -23.50 8.79
CA LYS A 339 -0.18 -23.21 7.35
C LYS A 339 0.22 -21.77 6.95
N GLY A 340 1.13 -21.12 7.69
CA GLY A 340 1.70 -19.80 7.35
C GLY A 340 1.71 -18.80 8.49
N ASN A 341 2.45 -17.68 8.32
CA ASN A 341 2.51 -16.60 9.31
C ASN A 341 1.25 -15.74 9.27
N ILE A 342 0.19 -16.23 9.91
CA ILE A 342 -1.11 -15.57 10.09
C ILE A 342 -1.04 -14.25 10.89
N TYR A 343 0.11 -13.92 11.47
CA TYR A 343 0.36 -12.68 12.21
C TYR A 343 1.22 -11.69 11.42
N ALA A 344 1.55 -12.00 10.17
CA ALA A 344 2.20 -11.03 9.31
C ALA A 344 1.31 -9.80 9.15
N ASP A 345 1.92 -8.62 9.10
CA ASP A 345 1.21 -7.33 9.06
C ASP A 345 0.17 -7.25 7.94
N TYR A 346 0.34 -8.04 6.88
CA TYR A 346 -0.59 -8.10 5.75
C TYR A 346 -1.87 -8.91 6.03
N ILE A 347 -1.91 -9.83 7.02
CA ILE A 347 -3.06 -10.72 7.27
C ILE A 347 -4.23 -10.00 7.94
N PHE A 348 -3.93 -9.07 8.86
CA PHE A 348 -4.94 -8.30 9.57
C PHE A 348 -5.91 -7.56 8.62
N PRO A 349 -5.42 -6.86 7.57
CA PRO A 349 -6.27 -6.32 6.49
C PRO A 349 -7.22 -7.35 5.83
N TYR A 350 -6.77 -8.58 5.58
CA TYR A 350 -7.60 -9.61 4.96
C TYR A 350 -8.73 -10.08 5.89
N VAL A 351 -8.48 -10.19 7.19
CA VAL A 351 -9.49 -10.61 8.17
C VAL A 351 -10.64 -9.61 8.27
N VAL A 352 -10.31 -8.32 8.28
CA VAL A 352 -11.31 -7.22 8.27
C VAL A 352 -12.20 -7.33 7.04
N LEU A 353 -11.61 -7.51 5.86
CA LEU A 353 -12.32 -7.66 4.58
C LEU A 353 -13.23 -8.90 4.57
N ILE A 354 -12.79 -10.03 5.13
CA ILE A 354 -13.61 -11.26 5.21
C ILE A 354 -14.80 -11.08 6.15
N ILE A 355 -14.61 -10.44 7.32
CA ILE A 355 -15.71 -10.17 8.28
C ILE A 355 -16.78 -9.31 7.64
N GLU A 356 -16.36 -8.24 6.98
CA GLU A 356 -17.25 -7.33 6.27
C GLU A 356 -18.08 -8.07 5.22
N HIS A 357 -17.41 -8.86 4.36
CA HIS A 357 -18.08 -9.65 3.33
C HIS A 357 -19.11 -10.62 3.93
N TYR A 358 -18.77 -11.25 5.06
CA TYR A 358 -19.65 -12.17 5.77
C TYR A 358 -20.90 -11.48 6.34
N LEU A 359 -20.74 -10.35 7.05
CA LEU A 359 -21.86 -9.64 7.67
C LEU A 359 -22.82 -9.04 6.64
N LYS A 360 -22.27 -8.50 5.54
CA LYS A 360 -23.06 -8.01 4.41
C LYS A 360 -23.89 -9.14 3.79
N PHE A 361 -23.31 -10.32 3.61
CA PHE A 361 -24.05 -11.48 3.12
C PHE A 361 -25.17 -11.92 4.07
N ARG A 362 -24.88 -11.99 5.37
CA ARG A 362 -25.86 -12.40 6.38
C ARG A 362 -27.06 -11.45 6.43
N LYS A 363 -26.83 -10.15 6.30
CA LYS A 363 -27.90 -9.14 6.24
C LYS A 363 -28.83 -9.35 5.04
N ILE A 364 -28.28 -9.78 3.89
CA ILE A 364 -29.04 -10.11 2.69
C ILE A 364 -29.84 -11.42 2.86
N THR A 365 -29.40 -12.33 3.74
CA THR A 365 -29.94 -13.70 3.90
C THR A 365 -30.70 -13.95 5.20
N LYS A 366 -30.96 -12.91 6.00
CA LYS A 366 -31.45 -12.95 7.40
C LYS A 366 -32.79 -13.68 7.64
N ASN A 367 -33.52 -14.06 6.59
CA ASN A 367 -34.78 -14.82 6.67
C ASN A 367 -34.65 -16.31 6.34
N MET A 368 -33.43 -16.85 6.19
CA MET A 368 -33.22 -18.28 5.89
C MET A 368 -32.73 -19.04 7.13
N THR A 369 -33.52 -20.00 7.61
CA THR A 369 -33.13 -20.96 8.67
C THR A 369 -32.02 -21.90 8.21
N LYS A 370 -31.21 -22.41 9.16
CA LYS A 370 -30.06 -23.31 8.90
C LYS A 370 -30.49 -24.50 8.03
N PRO A 371 -29.95 -24.65 6.80
CA PRO A 371 -30.46 -25.67 5.90
C PRO A 371 -29.70 -27.01 6.02
N ASN A 372 -30.41 -28.13 5.93
CA ASN A 372 -29.84 -29.47 5.64
C ASN A 372 -29.30 -29.55 4.19
N ASP A 373 -28.61 -30.62 3.78
CA ASP A 373 -27.92 -30.66 2.47
C ASP A 373 -28.86 -30.58 1.23
N GLU A 374 -30.09 -31.09 1.31
CA GLU A 374 -31.14 -30.85 0.29
C GLU A 374 -31.58 -29.38 0.25
N GLU A 375 -31.51 -28.73 1.39
CA GLU A 375 -31.97 -27.37 1.66
C GLU A 375 -30.86 -26.35 1.29
N LEU A 376 -29.58 -26.79 1.26
CA LEU A 376 -28.47 -26.08 0.61
C LEU A 376 -28.63 -26.00 -0.91
N SER A 377 -29.07 -27.10 -1.54
CA SER A 377 -29.35 -27.13 -2.97
C SER A 377 -30.50 -26.16 -3.30
N ARG A 378 -31.56 -26.14 -2.47
CA ARG A 378 -32.65 -25.14 -2.57
C ARG A 378 -32.16 -23.71 -2.32
N SER A 379 -31.27 -23.49 -1.35
CA SER A 379 -30.68 -22.17 -1.08
C SER A 379 -29.86 -21.65 -2.27
N TYR A 380 -29.16 -22.54 -2.97
CA TYR A 380 -28.37 -22.18 -4.15
C TYR A 380 -29.22 -21.90 -5.38
N GLN A 381 -30.25 -22.72 -5.61
CA GLN A 381 -31.27 -22.46 -6.64
C GLN A 381 -31.96 -21.13 -6.38
N TYR A 382 -32.38 -20.86 -5.15
CA TYR A 382 -33.01 -19.59 -4.78
C TYR A 382 -32.09 -18.39 -5.03
N LYS A 383 -30.78 -18.52 -4.78
CA LYS A 383 -29.79 -17.46 -5.08
C LYS A 383 -29.68 -17.19 -6.58
N ILE A 384 -29.59 -18.24 -7.41
CA ILE A 384 -29.56 -18.12 -8.88
C ILE A 384 -30.87 -17.49 -9.37
N ILE A 385 -32.03 -17.96 -8.89
CA ILE A 385 -33.34 -17.38 -9.24
C ILE A 385 -33.39 -15.90 -8.86
N THR A 386 -33.01 -15.55 -7.64
CA THR A 386 -33.02 -14.17 -7.15
C THR A 386 -32.16 -13.26 -8.01
N GLU A 387 -30.98 -13.73 -8.41
CA GLU A 387 -30.05 -12.98 -9.27
C GLU A 387 -30.59 -12.78 -10.70
N LEU A 388 -31.14 -13.82 -11.30
CA LEU A 388 -31.70 -13.77 -12.66
C LEU A 388 -32.95 -12.89 -12.70
N VAL A 389 -33.85 -13.03 -11.73
CA VAL A 389 -35.06 -12.19 -11.60
C VAL A 389 -34.69 -10.73 -11.30
N ALA A 390 -33.72 -10.47 -10.43
CA ALA A 390 -33.23 -9.12 -10.15
C ALA A 390 -32.57 -8.46 -11.39
N SER A 391 -32.04 -9.27 -12.31
CA SER A 391 -31.54 -8.81 -13.61
C SER A 391 -32.66 -8.53 -14.61
N GLY A 392 -33.91 -8.83 -14.28
CA GLY A 392 -35.08 -8.59 -15.13
C GLY A 392 -35.44 -9.77 -16.05
N MET A 393 -34.96 -10.98 -15.75
CA MET A 393 -35.37 -12.20 -16.44
C MET A 393 -36.72 -12.70 -15.95
N GLU A 394 -37.49 -13.32 -16.85
CA GLU A 394 -38.80 -13.87 -16.54
C GLU A 394 -38.67 -15.29 -15.97
N TYR A 395 -39.05 -15.48 -14.71
CA TYR A 395 -39.07 -16.76 -14.02
C TYR A 395 -40.51 -17.29 -13.87
N ASP A 396 -40.73 -18.55 -14.25
CA ASP A 396 -41.98 -19.26 -14.06
C ASP A 396 -41.81 -20.29 -12.93
N GLU A 397 -42.50 -20.03 -11.82
CA GLU A 397 -42.45 -20.85 -10.60
C GLU A 397 -43.12 -22.22 -10.80
N SER A 398 -44.12 -22.34 -11.68
CA SER A 398 -44.87 -23.58 -11.90
C SER A 398 -44.06 -24.65 -12.64
N THR A 399 -43.14 -24.20 -13.50
CA THR A 399 -42.25 -25.05 -14.31
C THR A 399 -40.79 -25.02 -13.81
N ASN A 400 -40.47 -24.10 -12.89
CA ASN A 400 -39.12 -23.82 -12.39
C ASN A 400 -38.13 -23.48 -13.51
N GLU A 401 -38.59 -22.70 -14.49
CA GLU A 401 -37.83 -22.28 -15.66
C GLU A 401 -37.66 -20.76 -15.72
N VAL A 402 -36.54 -20.31 -16.28
CA VAL A 402 -36.27 -18.90 -16.55
C VAL A 402 -36.08 -18.69 -18.04
N LEU A 403 -36.68 -17.64 -18.60
CA LEU A 403 -36.32 -17.15 -19.93
C LEU A 403 -34.96 -16.45 -19.84
N PHE A 404 -33.92 -17.10 -20.36
CA PHE A 404 -32.55 -16.65 -20.16
C PHE A 404 -32.12 -15.64 -21.22
N GLU A 405 -31.90 -14.39 -20.80
CA GLU A 405 -31.51 -13.27 -21.68
C GLU A 405 -30.23 -12.64 -21.14
N SER A 406 -29.06 -13.10 -21.59
CA SER A 406 -27.76 -12.67 -21.04
C SER A 406 -27.51 -11.16 -21.18
N SER A 407 -28.15 -10.50 -22.14
CA SER A 407 -28.14 -9.03 -22.29
C SER A 407 -28.66 -8.28 -21.06
N LYS A 408 -29.48 -8.93 -20.22
CA LYS A 408 -30.04 -8.37 -18.98
C LYS A 408 -29.11 -8.53 -17.77
N LEU A 409 -28.13 -9.42 -17.85
CA LEU A 409 -27.17 -9.64 -16.77
C LEU A 409 -26.20 -8.47 -16.68
N LYS A 410 -26.06 -7.93 -15.48
CA LYS A 410 -25.04 -6.92 -15.16
C LYS A 410 -23.89 -7.60 -14.43
N ILE A 411 -22.66 -7.27 -14.82
CA ILE A 411 -21.45 -7.76 -14.14
C ILE A 411 -21.44 -7.21 -12.70
N PRO A 412 -21.16 -8.03 -11.67
CA PRO A 412 -21.30 -7.60 -10.27
C PRO A 412 -20.34 -6.47 -9.86
N HIS A 413 -20.72 -5.79 -8.78
CA HIS A 413 -20.03 -4.64 -8.22
C HIS A 413 -19.73 -4.86 -6.73
N MET A 414 -18.49 -4.60 -6.29
CA MET A 414 -18.10 -4.57 -4.88
C MET A 414 -18.67 -3.38 -4.09
N ILE A 415 -18.84 -3.57 -2.78
CA ILE A 415 -19.46 -2.59 -1.88
C ILE A 415 -18.36 -1.90 -1.06
N THR A 416 -18.31 -0.57 -1.10
CA THR A 416 -17.38 0.29 -0.34
C THR A 416 -17.80 0.42 1.14
N LEU A 417 -16.85 0.57 2.08
CA LEU A 417 -17.13 0.81 3.52
C LEU A 417 -16.55 2.13 4.00
N ASP A 418 -17.36 2.83 4.81
CA ASP A 418 -16.97 3.98 5.62
C ASP A 418 -16.23 3.51 6.88
N ASN A 419 -14.90 3.45 6.78
CA ASN A 419 -13.99 3.02 7.84
C ASN A 419 -13.63 4.13 8.84
N SER A 420 -14.26 5.31 8.76
CA SER A 420 -13.91 6.47 9.59
C SER A 420 -14.14 6.30 11.09
N LYS A 421 -14.80 5.21 11.52
CA LYS A 421 -15.17 4.94 12.92
C LYS A 421 -14.36 3.85 13.61
N ILE A 422 -13.43 3.19 12.91
CA ILE A 422 -12.63 2.09 13.48
C ILE A 422 -11.21 2.60 13.72
N ASP A 423 -10.78 2.59 14.98
CA ASP A 423 -9.42 2.96 15.38
C ASP A 423 -8.48 1.75 15.18
N PHE A 424 -8.01 1.58 13.94
CA PHE A 424 -7.18 0.45 13.54
C PHE A 424 -5.86 0.37 14.30
N ASP A 425 -5.30 1.51 14.74
CA ASP A 425 -4.02 1.56 15.47
C ASP A 425 -4.18 0.99 16.87
N ASN A 426 -5.23 1.41 17.58
CA ASN A 426 -5.57 0.88 18.89
C ASN A 426 -5.97 -0.60 18.82
N LEU A 427 -6.74 -0.96 17.79
CA LEU A 427 -7.15 -2.34 17.56
C LEU A 427 -5.95 -3.26 17.29
N LYS A 428 -5.01 -2.84 16.44
CA LYS A 428 -3.78 -3.58 16.16
C LYS A 428 -2.94 -3.76 17.43
N LYS A 429 -2.78 -2.70 18.21
CA LYS A 429 -2.07 -2.74 19.50
C LYS A 429 -2.71 -3.74 20.48
N ARG A 430 -4.05 -3.74 20.59
CA ARG A 430 -4.80 -4.68 21.42
C ARG A 430 -4.71 -6.13 20.92
N VAL A 431 -4.73 -6.37 19.61
CA VAL A 431 -4.50 -7.72 19.04
C VAL A 431 -3.10 -8.21 19.38
N GLN A 432 -2.09 -7.35 19.24
CA GLN A 432 -0.70 -7.67 19.57
C GLN A 432 -0.54 -7.93 21.08
N GLU A 433 -1.17 -7.13 21.94
CA GLU A 433 -1.20 -7.34 23.40
C GLU A 433 -1.90 -8.65 23.77
N LEU A 434 -3.04 -8.97 23.17
CA LEU A 434 -3.74 -10.25 23.39
C LEU A 434 -2.97 -11.44 22.81
N TYR A 435 -2.20 -11.26 21.73
CA TYR A 435 -1.28 -12.28 21.24
C TYR A 435 -0.13 -12.55 22.20
N ILE A 436 0.40 -11.50 22.85
CA ILE A 436 1.41 -11.63 23.91
C ILE A 436 0.79 -12.36 25.13
N VAL A 437 -0.45 -12.06 25.49
CA VAL A 437 -1.18 -12.69 26.61
C VAL A 437 -1.60 -14.14 26.29
N SER A 438 -2.01 -14.45 25.05
CA SER A 438 -2.35 -15.82 24.62
C SER A 438 -1.09 -16.68 24.49
N ARG A 439 0.07 -16.13 24.09
CA ARG A 439 1.36 -16.81 24.25
C ARG A 439 1.70 -17.05 25.73
N LYS A 440 1.43 -16.11 26.63
CA LYS A 440 1.60 -16.33 28.08
C LYS A 440 0.69 -17.45 28.61
N SER A 441 -0.52 -17.61 28.06
CA SER A 441 -1.48 -18.64 28.47
C SER A 441 -1.28 -20.00 27.78
N SER A 442 -0.72 -20.01 26.57
CA SER A 442 -0.38 -21.22 25.79
C SER A 442 1.01 -21.77 26.15
N ASN A 443 1.86 -20.97 26.78
CA ASN A 443 3.14 -21.38 27.38
C ASN A 443 2.98 -21.98 28.79
N ASN A 444 1.76 -22.34 29.21
CA ASN A 444 1.60 -23.18 30.40
C ASN A 444 1.96 -24.65 30.15
N ASN A 445 2.30 -25.04 28.91
CA ASN A 445 2.90 -26.35 28.62
C ASN A 445 4.23 -26.21 27.88
N MET A 446 5.23 -25.72 28.61
CA MET A 446 6.67 -26.02 28.58
C MET A 446 7.45 -24.73 28.85
N SER A 447 7.90 -24.61 30.09
CA SER A 447 8.84 -23.57 30.52
C SER A 447 10.16 -23.69 29.75
N GLN A 448 10.42 -22.74 28.87
CA GLN A 448 11.77 -22.23 28.70
C GLN A 448 11.71 -20.70 28.85
N THR A 449 12.18 -20.24 30.01
CA THR A 449 12.22 -18.84 30.41
C THR A 449 13.15 -18.06 29.48
N CYS A 450 12.61 -17.17 28.65
CA CYS A 450 13.39 -16.15 27.95
C CYS A 450 13.93 -15.15 28.99
N LEU A 451 15.25 -15.02 29.07
CA LEU A 451 15.88 -14.03 29.94
C LEU A 451 15.74 -12.63 29.32
N ASN A 452 15.34 -11.63 30.11
CA ASN A 452 15.29 -10.24 29.66
C ASN A 452 16.12 -9.36 30.60
N ILE A 453 17.10 -8.64 30.04
CA ILE A 453 18.00 -7.76 30.75
C ILE A 453 17.89 -6.37 30.12
N GLU A 454 17.52 -5.37 30.92
CA GLU A 454 17.38 -3.99 30.47
C GLU A 454 18.17 -3.08 31.42
N ILE A 455 19.23 -2.47 30.92
CA ILE A 455 19.96 -1.43 31.67
C ILE A 455 19.33 -0.09 31.33
N GLN A 456 18.58 0.45 32.29
CA GLN A 456 17.82 1.69 32.11
C GLN A 456 18.69 2.95 32.20
N ASP A 457 19.82 2.87 32.91
CA ASP A 457 20.76 3.99 33.01
C ASP A 457 21.42 4.27 31.66
N PHE A 458 21.52 5.56 31.31
CA PHE A 458 22.20 5.98 30.11
C PHE A 458 23.71 5.82 30.27
N ILE A 459 24.31 4.95 29.48
CA ILE A 459 25.76 4.79 29.40
C ILE A 459 26.29 5.75 28.33
N GLU A 460 27.30 6.55 28.68
CA GLU A 460 27.95 7.44 27.73
C GLU A 460 28.97 6.67 26.88
N PHE A 461 28.88 6.82 25.56
CA PHE A 461 29.80 6.23 24.61
C PHE A 461 30.45 7.28 23.72
N GLY A 462 31.78 7.26 23.74
CA GLY A 462 32.63 8.19 23.00
C GLY A 462 32.88 9.52 23.72
N TYR A 463 33.63 10.39 23.07
CA TYR A 463 33.94 11.75 23.51
C TYR A 463 33.55 12.72 22.38
N LYS A 464 33.29 14.00 22.70
CA LYS A 464 33.11 15.02 21.64
C LYS A 464 34.45 15.20 20.95
N VAL A 465 34.50 14.95 19.65
CA VAL A 465 35.75 15.06 18.88
C VAL A 465 35.55 15.85 17.60
N ASN A 466 36.60 16.58 17.21
CA ASN A 466 36.74 17.08 15.87
C ASN A 466 37.08 15.90 14.94
N ALA A 467 36.24 15.65 13.93
CA ALA A 467 36.36 14.48 13.08
C ALA A 467 37.67 14.48 12.28
N ASP A 468 38.13 15.65 11.84
CA ASP A 468 39.27 15.79 10.93
C ASP A 468 40.59 15.25 11.54
N ASP A 469 40.72 15.30 12.87
CA ASP A 469 41.93 14.85 13.58
C ASP A 469 41.97 13.33 13.81
N LEU A 470 40.81 12.66 13.76
CA LEU A 470 40.67 11.22 14.07
C LEU A 470 40.60 10.32 12.83
N LEU A 471 40.07 10.82 11.71
CA LEU A 471 39.90 10.02 10.49
C LEU A 471 41.18 9.33 10.01
N PRO A 472 42.38 9.95 10.06
CA PRO A 472 43.61 9.27 9.69
C PRO A 472 43.92 8.06 10.60
N LYS A 473 43.71 8.20 11.91
CA LYS A 473 43.95 7.11 12.89
C LYS A 473 42.96 5.97 12.69
N TRP A 474 41.67 6.29 12.52
CA TRP A 474 40.63 5.30 12.24
C TRP A 474 40.82 4.58 10.92
N THR A 475 41.31 5.30 9.90
CA THR A 475 41.67 4.68 8.60
C THR A 475 42.80 3.67 8.78
N GLN A 476 43.85 4.05 9.51
CA GLN A 476 44.97 3.16 9.78
C GLN A 476 44.53 1.92 10.58
N GLU A 477 43.67 2.09 11.57
CA GLU A 477 43.11 0.98 12.34
C GLU A 477 42.29 0.03 11.48
N GLN A 478 41.40 0.55 10.62
CA GLN A 478 40.66 -0.23 9.64
C GLN A 478 41.57 -1.01 8.69
N GLN A 479 42.70 -0.44 8.27
CA GLN A 479 43.68 -1.15 7.43
C GLN A 479 44.40 -2.27 8.19
N ASN A 480 44.77 -2.01 9.44
CA ASN A 480 45.49 -2.99 10.27
C ASN A 480 44.63 -4.25 10.53
N ILE A 481 43.35 -4.07 10.85
CA ILE A 481 42.48 -5.22 11.19
C ILE A 481 42.18 -6.13 10.00
N VAL A 482 42.19 -5.60 8.76
CA VAL A 482 41.80 -6.38 7.56
C VAL A 482 42.69 -7.59 7.35
N SER A 483 43.99 -7.46 7.63
CA SER A 483 44.97 -8.55 7.52
C SER A 483 44.68 -9.73 8.44
N SER A 484 43.86 -9.54 9.47
CA SER A 484 43.50 -10.54 10.47
C SER A 484 42.06 -11.06 10.35
N ILE A 485 41.30 -10.60 9.37
CA ILE A 485 39.93 -11.11 9.12
C ILE A 485 40.04 -12.47 8.44
N ILE A 486 39.43 -13.48 9.06
CA ILE A 486 39.30 -14.82 8.48
C ILE A 486 37.97 -14.87 7.73
N THR A 487 38.02 -15.12 6.42
CA THR A 487 36.83 -15.26 5.56
C THR A 487 36.56 -16.69 5.14
N ASP A 488 37.57 -17.55 5.21
CA ASP A 488 37.55 -18.89 4.65
C ASP A 488 37.42 -19.89 5.82
N ILE A 489 36.19 -20.00 6.32
CA ILE A 489 35.80 -21.01 7.33
C ILE A 489 34.90 -22.02 6.65
N ASP A 490 35.49 -23.14 6.23
CA ASP A 490 34.76 -24.22 5.55
C ASP A 490 33.96 -25.10 6.53
N GLN A 491 34.33 -25.11 7.82
CA GLN A 491 33.65 -25.87 8.88
C GLN A 491 33.68 -25.11 10.20
N ILE A 492 32.52 -25.01 10.86
CA ILE A 492 32.42 -24.50 12.23
C ILE A 492 32.64 -25.71 13.16
N GLU A 493 33.71 -25.67 13.95
CA GLU A 493 34.14 -26.81 14.80
C GLU A 493 33.10 -27.23 15.85
N GLN A 494 32.22 -26.29 16.25
CA GLN A 494 31.15 -26.54 17.23
C GLN A 494 29.76 -26.42 16.58
N PRO A 495 28.80 -27.29 16.96
CA PRO A 495 27.43 -27.16 16.47
C PRO A 495 26.84 -25.81 16.89
N ILE A 496 26.23 -25.11 15.93
CA ILE A 496 25.56 -23.83 16.19
C ILE A 496 24.33 -24.12 17.04
N LYS A 497 24.38 -23.70 18.31
CA LYS A 497 23.25 -23.82 19.25
C LYS A 497 22.51 -22.51 19.41
N TYR A 498 23.24 -21.39 19.36
CA TYR A 498 22.75 -20.05 19.58
C TYR A 498 23.27 -19.08 18.53
N VAL A 499 22.38 -18.24 18.00
CA VAL A 499 22.71 -17.15 17.09
C VAL A 499 22.21 -15.85 17.71
N ALA A 500 23.05 -14.82 17.74
CA ALA A 500 22.66 -13.50 18.23
C ALA A 500 22.43 -12.51 17.08
N GLY A 501 21.53 -11.56 17.27
CA GLY A 501 21.37 -10.37 16.46
C GLY A 501 21.70 -9.11 17.29
N LEU A 502 22.36 -8.14 16.67
CA LEU A 502 22.72 -6.86 17.28
C LEU A 502 22.21 -5.68 16.44
N ASP A 503 21.61 -4.69 17.10
CA ASP A 503 21.17 -3.44 16.47
C ASP A 503 21.22 -2.26 17.46
N ILE A 504 21.29 -1.04 16.95
CA ILE A 504 21.20 0.21 17.70
C ILE A 504 20.32 1.23 16.99
N SER A 505 19.33 1.75 17.72
CA SER A 505 18.38 2.74 17.21
C SER A 505 18.58 4.10 17.86
N PHE A 506 18.65 5.16 17.04
CA PHE A 506 18.88 6.54 17.49
C PHE A 506 17.60 7.36 17.55
N VAL A 507 17.50 8.23 18.56
CA VAL A 507 16.45 9.26 18.63
C VAL A 507 16.80 10.41 17.69
N LYS A 508 15.91 10.76 16.75
CA LYS A 508 16.20 11.74 15.68
C LYS A 508 16.58 13.15 16.16
N THR A 509 16.27 13.50 17.40
CA THR A 509 16.37 14.87 17.93
C THR A 509 17.54 15.10 18.88
N ASN A 510 18.29 14.06 19.26
CA ASN A 510 19.40 14.17 20.21
C ASN A 510 20.40 12.99 20.08
N ASP A 511 21.38 12.96 20.98
CA ASP A 511 22.45 11.94 21.04
C ASP A 511 21.99 10.60 21.66
N LYS A 512 20.72 10.43 22.02
CA LYS A 512 20.24 9.23 22.70
C LYS A 512 20.02 8.09 21.72
N ALA A 513 20.36 6.88 22.15
CA ALA A 513 20.12 5.65 21.42
C ALA A 513 19.77 4.50 22.37
N VAL A 514 19.23 3.42 21.82
CA VAL A 514 19.04 2.15 22.51
C VAL A 514 19.71 1.07 21.67
N ALA A 515 20.65 0.34 22.26
CA ALA A 515 21.25 -0.82 21.63
C ALA A 515 20.65 -2.10 22.20
N SER A 516 20.51 -3.13 21.36
CA SER A 516 19.88 -4.38 21.73
C SER A 516 20.62 -5.58 21.15
N MET A 517 20.69 -6.65 21.95
CA MET A 517 21.09 -8.00 21.56
C MET A 517 19.92 -8.95 21.77
N VAL A 518 19.67 -9.81 20.80
CA VAL A 518 18.71 -10.92 20.91
C VAL A 518 19.41 -12.22 20.60
N ILE A 519 19.28 -13.22 21.47
CA ILE A 519 19.87 -14.55 21.30
C ILE A 519 18.77 -15.54 20.98
N PHE A 520 18.92 -16.26 19.86
CA PHE A 520 18.03 -17.29 19.38
C PHE A 520 18.64 -18.66 19.61
N ASN A 521 17.84 -19.65 20.02
CA ASN A 521 18.18 -21.04 19.82
C ASN A 521 18.10 -21.36 18.32
N TYR A 522 19.18 -21.87 17.74
CA TYR A 522 19.30 -22.03 16.28
C TYR A 522 18.30 -23.03 15.70
N GLU A 523 18.08 -24.16 16.37
CA GLU A 523 17.17 -25.22 15.89
C GLU A 523 15.70 -24.80 15.95
N THR A 524 15.31 -24.11 17.01
CA THR A 524 13.90 -23.77 17.27
C THR A 524 13.52 -22.36 16.83
N LEU A 525 14.52 -21.50 16.57
CA LEU A 525 14.39 -20.06 16.35
C LEU A 525 13.66 -19.32 17.50
N ASN A 526 13.59 -19.93 18.68
CA ASN A 526 13.04 -19.30 19.86
C ASN A 526 14.04 -18.33 20.46
N ILE A 527 13.54 -17.18 20.94
CA ILE A 527 14.36 -16.21 21.67
C ILE A 527 14.60 -16.76 23.07
N VAL A 528 15.88 -16.90 23.42
CA VAL A 528 16.33 -17.38 24.73
C VAL A 528 16.85 -16.26 25.62
N ALA A 529 17.33 -15.16 25.04
CA ALA A 529 17.71 -13.96 25.78
C ALA A 529 17.48 -12.68 24.98
N LYS A 530 17.18 -11.59 25.70
CA LYS A 530 17.15 -10.22 25.22
C LYS A 530 17.94 -9.35 26.17
N ILE A 531 18.79 -8.50 25.62
CA ILE A 531 19.64 -7.59 26.38
C ILE A 531 19.54 -6.22 25.72
N SER A 532 19.23 -5.18 26.48
CA SER A 532 19.19 -3.81 25.96
C SER A 532 19.86 -2.82 26.91
N VAL A 533 20.45 -1.78 26.31
CA VAL A 533 21.14 -0.71 27.04
C VAL A 533 20.73 0.64 26.46
N ASN A 534 20.44 1.59 27.34
CA ASN A 534 20.25 2.98 26.97
C ASN A 534 21.61 3.66 26.81
N CYS A 535 21.82 4.37 25.69
CA CYS A 535 23.10 4.93 25.30
C CYS A 535 23.01 6.43 25.03
N ASN A 536 24.07 7.15 25.35
CA ASN A 536 24.30 8.54 24.93
C ASN A 536 25.54 8.58 24.02
N MET A 537 25.33 8.80 22.73
CA MET A 537 26.32 8.61 21.68
C MET A 537 26.97 9.94 21.29
N LYS A 538 28.25 10.13 21.64
CA LYS A 538 28.98 11.39 21.37
C LYS A 538 29.71 11.44 20.03
N ILE A 539 29.88 10.28 19.39
CA ILE A 539 30.49 10.17 18.06
C ILE A 539 29.39 10.33 16.99
N PRO A 540 29.52 11.29 16.04
CA PRO A 540 28.55 11.47 14.96
C PRO A 540 28.62 10.34 13.94
N TYR A 541 27.57 10.20 13.13
CA TYR A 541 27.61 9.29 11.98
C TYR A 541 28.55 9.83 10.91
N ILE A 542 29.61 9.08 10.60
CA ILE A 542 30.50 9.35 9.47
C ILE A 542 30.52 8.12 8.57
N ALA A 543 30.17 8.33 7.29
CA ALA A 543 30.11 7.24 6.31
C ALA A 543 31.46 6.52 6.21
N SER A 544 31.43 5.18 6.17
CA SER A 544 32.60 4.28 6.21
C SER A 544 33.36 4.19 7.55
N TYR A 545 32.85 4.81 8.63
CA TYR A 545 33.44 4.73 9.98
C TYR A 545 32.42 4.35 11.05
N LEU A 546 31.29 3.76 10.65
CA LEU A 546 30.18 3.35 11.54
C LEU A 546 30.66 2.50 12.72
N ALA A 547 31.65 1.63 12.47
CA ALA A 547 32.19 0.75 13.48
C ALA A 547 32.73 1.46 14.73
N PHE A 548 33.39 2.61 14.56
CA PHE A 548 33.91 3.39 15.69
C PHE A 548 32.82 4.00 16.56
N ARG A 549 31.62 4.17 15.98
CA ARG A 549 30.45 4.65 16.69
C ARG A 549 29.78 3.51 17.45
N GLU A 550 29.56 2.36 16.84
CA GLU A 550 28.61 1.35 17.35
C GLU A 550 29.29 0.13 17.99
N ALA A 551 30.49 -0.25 17.55
CA ALA A 551 31.20 -1.40 18.12
C ALA A 551 31.42 -1.31 19.65
N PRO A 552 31.75 -0.13 20.25
CA PRO A 552 31.88 -0.02 21.71
C PRO A 552 30.59 -0.36 22.45
N VAL A 553 29.43 -0.04 21.86
CA VAL A 553 28.13 -0.32 22.46
C VAL A 553 27.80 -1.81 22.38
N PHE A 554 28.06 -2.42 21.22
CA PHE A 554 27.90 -3.86 21.04
C PHE A 554 28.84 -4.67 21.93
N MET A 555 30.04 -4.16 22.20
CA MET A 555 30.95 -4.73 23.17
C MET A 555 30.35 -4.76 24.57
N LYS A 556 29.70 -3.67 24.98
CA LYS A 556 29.00 -3.63 26.27
C LYS A 556 27.86 -4.65 26.35
N LEU A 557 27.12 -4.87 25.26
CA LEU A 557 26.08 -5.92 25.22
C LEU A 557 26.68 -7.33 25.36
N ILE A 558 27.86 -7.59 24.79
CA ILE A 558 28.60 -8.84 24.99
C ILE A 558 29.06 -9.00 26.44
N ASP A 559 29.59 -7.95 27.06
CA ASP A 559 30.00 -8.00 28.47
C ASP A 559 28.82 -8.35 29.38
N ILE A 560 27.66 -7.72 29.16
CA ILE A 560 26.42 -8.00 29.90
C ILE A 560 25.95 -9.44 29.64
N GLN A 561 26.03 -9.93 28.40
CA GLN A 561 25.70 -11.32 28.08
C GLN A 561 26.61 -12.29 28.84
N LYS A 562 27.92 -12.06 28.83
CA LYS A 562 28.90 -12.89 29.54
C LYS A 562 28.69 -12.86 31.05
N GLU A 563 28.34 -11.70 31.61
CA GLU A 563 28.10 -11.53 33.05
C GLU A 563 26.81 -12.22 33.50
N HIS A 564 25.71 -12.01 32.78
CA HIS A 564 24.37 -12.42 33.25
C HIS A 564 23.86 -13.73 32.66
N CYS A 565 24.33 -14.14 31.48
CA CYS A 565 23.92 -15.39 30.84
C CYS A 565 25.05 -16.08 30.04
N PRO A 566 26.18 -16.43 30.70
CA PRO A 566 27.32 -17.05 30.02
C PRO A 566 26.98 -18.38 29.33
N HIS A 567 25.97 -19.10 29.83
CA HIS A 567 25.48 -20.35 29.25
C HIS A 567 24.69 -20.18 27.93
N LEU A 568 24.38 -18.95 27.55
CA LEU A 568 23.71 -18.56 26.29
C LEU A 568 24.66 -17.85 25.33
N THR A 569 25.94 -18.21 25.35
CA THR A 569 26.93 -17.59 24.45
C THR A 569 26.64 -17.95 22.98
N PRO A 570 26.45 -16.97 22.09
CA PRO A 570 26.18 -17.20 20.68
C PRO A 570 27.43 -17.66 19.93
N GLN A 571 27.30 -18.68 19.07
CA GLN A 571 28.38 -19.08 18.16
C GLN A 571 28.47 -18.18 16.93
N VAL A 572 27.34 -17.58 16.53
CA VAL A 572 27.25 -16.68 15.38
C VAL A 572 26.52 -15.41 15.78
N ILE A 573 27.05 -14.26 15.34
CA ILE A 573 26.45 -12.95 15.55
C ILE A 573 26.11 -12.35 14.19
N LEU A 574 24.85 -11.99 14.01
CA LEU A 574 24.34 -11.23 12.87
C LEU A 574 24.31 -9.76 13.26
N MET A 575 24.90 -8.91 12.43
CA MET A 575 24.99 -7.46 12.69
C MET A 575 24.30 -6.69 11.58
N ASP A 576 23.55 -5.64 11.94
CA ASP A 576 23.00 -4.69 10.97
C ASP A 576 24.11 -3.78 10.43
N GLY A 577 24.70 -4.21 9.32
CA GLY A 577 25.74 -3.47 8.61
C GLY A 577 26.68 -4.37 7.83
N ASN A 578 27.62 -3.76 7.13
CA ASN A 578 28.52 -4.51 6.24
C ASN A 578 29.68 -5.16 7.00
N GLY A 579 30.18 -6.28 6.48
CA GLY A 579 31.47 -6.88 6.85
C GLY A 579 32.56 -6.52 5.85
N VAL A 580 33.09 -7.52 5.14
CA VAL A 580 34.12 -7.34 4.10
C VAL A 580 33.63 -6.53 2.89
N TRP A 581 32.32 -6.44 2.69
CA TRP A 581 31.69 -5.57 1.69
C TRP A 581 31.66 -4.11 2.16
N HIS A 582 32.85 -3.54 2.37
CA HIS A 582 33.10 -2.19 2.84
C HIS A 582 34.21 -1.59 1.99
N PRO A 583 34.28 -0.26 1.74
CA PRO A 583 35.33 0.35 0.90
C PRO A 583 36.76 -0.02 1.31
N ARG A 584 36.96 -0.34 2.61
CA ARG A 584 38.24 -0.80 3.17
C ARG A 584 38.23 -2.23 3.67
N ARG A 585 37.22 -3.05 3.31
CA ARG A 585 37.00 -4.42 3.81
C ARG A 585 36.86 -4.56 5.35
N ALA A 586 36.64 -3.43 6.03
CA ALA A 586 36.58 -3.29 7.48
C ALA A 586 35.23 -2.66 7.93
N GLY A 587 34.11 -3.22 7.46
CA GLY A 587 32.79 -2.80 7.93
C GLY A 587 32.55 -3.18 9.40
N ILE A 588 31.42 -2.77 9.98
CA ILE A 588 31.10 -3.02 11.40
C ILE A 588 31.23 -4.49 11.79
N ALA A 589 30.72 -5.43 10.99
CA ALA A 589 30.78 -6.85 11.33
C ALA A 589 32.23 -7.39 11.37
N SER A 590 33.05 -6.97 10.40
CA SER A 590 34.46 -7.33 10.31
C SER A 590 35.32 -6.64 11.36
N HIS A 591 34.99 -5.40 11.72
CA HIS A 591 35.72 -4.68 12.75
C HIS A 591 35.38 -5.25 14.14
N PHE A 592 34.10 -5.48 14.40
CA PHE A 592 33.61 -6.04 15.65
C PHE A 592 34.20 -7.42 15.93
N SER A 593 34.30 -8.29 14.91
CA SER A 593 34.88 -9.63 15.08
C SER A 593 36.34 -9.62 15.54
N ARG A 594 37.08 -8.53 15.31
CA ARG A 594 38.46 -8.42 15.76
C ARG A 594 38.60 -7.88 17.19
N VAL A 595 37.66 -7.05 17.63
CA VAL A 595 37.68 -6.40 18.95
C VAL A 595 36.91 -7.18 20.01
N ILE A 596 36.03 -8.10 19.60
CA ILE A 596 35.38 -9.02 20.53
C ILE A 596 36.42 -9.97 21.17
N PRO A 597 36.49 -10.07 22.51
CA PRO A 597 37.39 -10.99 23.18
C PRO A 597 37.06 -12.42 22.77
N SER A 598 38.09 -13.22 22.46
CA SER A 598 37.94 -14.66 22.28
C SER A 598 37.18 -15.25 23.47
N ALA A 599 36.13 -16.01 23.18
CA ALA A 599 35.25 -16.62 24.18
C ALA A 599 36.00 -17.64 25.05
#